data_AF-A0A6B3ULT9-F1
#
_entry.id   AF-A0A6B3ULT9-F1
#
_cell.length_a   1.000
_cell.length_b   1.000
_cell.length_c   1.000
_cell.angle_alpha   90.00
_cell.angle_beta   90.00
_cell.angle_gamma   90.00
#
_symmetry.space_group_name_H-M   'P 1'
#
loop_
_entity.id
_entity.type
_entity.pdbx_description
1 polymer ?
#
loop_
_entity_poly.entity_id
_entity_poly.type
_entity_poly.pdbx_seq_one_letter_code
_entity_poly.pdbx_strand_id
1 'polypeptide(L)' 'MGWTDERVATLKKLWLDGLSASQIAKQLGGVTRNAVIGKVHRLGLSGRAAPSQPSRPVYRPQRPRPA' A
#
# COMPACT_ATOMS: atom_id res chain seq x y z
N MET A 1 -5.52 20.06 -4.91
CA MET A 1 -6.41 18.89 -4.66
C MET A 1 -5.61 17.78 -3.98
N GLY A 2 -5.24 18.00 -2.73
CA GLY A 2 -4.38 17.10 -1.96
C GLY A 2 -5.16 16.26 -0.96
N TRP A 3 -4.44 15.65 -0.02
CA TRP A 3 -5.03 14.98 1.15
C TRP A 3 -5.82 15.98 1.99
N THR A 4 -7.14 16.03 1.80
CA THR A 4 -8.07 16.80 2.64
C THR A 4 -8.27 16.11 3.98
N ASP A 5 -8.69 16.86 4.99
CA ASP A 5 -8.95 16.33 6.34
C ASP A 5 -9.98 15.20 6.32
N GLU A 6 -11.04 15.33 5.52
CA GLU A 6 -12.04 14.25 5.34
C GLU A 6 -11.40 12.96 4.83
N ARG A 7 -10.52 13.05 3.81
CA ARG A 7 -9.82 11.88 3.28
C ARG A 7 -8.85 11.28 4.28
N VAL A 8 -8.21 12.11 5.10
CA VAL A 8 -7.32 11.66 6.18
C VAL A 8 -8.12 10.95 7.28
N ALA A 9 -9.29 11.47 7.64
CA ALA A 9 -10.19 10.86 8.61
C ALA A 9 -10.71 9.50 8.12
N THR A 10 -11.18 9.42 6.87
CA THR A 10 -11.60 8.16 6.25
C THR A 10 -10.44 7.16 6.18
N LEU A 11 -9.24 7.60 5.79
CA LEU A 11 -8.05 6.74 5.77
C LEU A 11 -7.75 6.18 7.16
N LYS A 12 -7.75 7.01 8.21
CA LYS A 12 -7.53 6.58 9.59
C LYS A 12 -8.55 5.53 10.01
N LYS A 13 -9.84 5.80 9.75
CA LYS A 13 -10.93 4.88 10.09
C LYS A 13 -10.76 3.52 9.42
N LEU A 14 -10.63 3.50 8.09
CA LEU A 14 -10.47 2.26 7.33
C LEU A 14 -9.16 1.52 7.66
N TRP A 15 -8.11 2.25 8.01
CA TRP A 15 -6.85 1.65 8.45
C TRP A 15 -6.99 0.95 9.80
N LEU A 16 -7.70 1.56 10.75
CA LEU A 16 -8.01 0.97 12.06
C LEU A 16 -8.99 -0.21 11.94
N ASP A 17 -10.00 -0.11 11.07
CA ASP A 17 -10.89 -1.23 10.71
C ASP A 17 -10.14 -2.40 10.06
N GLY A 18 -8.90 -2.14 9.65
CA GLY A 18 -8.01 -3.17 9.20
C GLY A 18 -8.12 -3.49 7.72
N LEU A 19 -8.46 -2.50 6.90
CA LEU A 19 -8.37 -2.63 5.45
C LEU A 19 -6.91 -2.50 4.98
N SER A 20 -6.64 -3.09 3.82
CA SER A 20 -5.35 -2.94 3.14
C SER A 20 -5.28 -1.61 2.37
N ALA A 21 -4.08 -1.08 2.14
CA ALA A 21 -3.89 0.18 1.44
C ALA A 21 -4.51 0.21 0.01
N SER A 22 -4.57 -0.93 -0.68
CA SER A 22 -5.20 -1.03 -2.00
C SER A 22 -6.73 -0.93 -1.93
N GLN A 23 -7.36 -1.48 -0.89
CA GLN A 23 -8.79 -1.34 -0.64
C GLN A 23 -9.14 0.10 -0.25
N ILE A 24 -8.35 0.69 0.65
CA ILE A 24 -8.51 2.09 1.06
C ILE A 24 -8.37 3.03 -0.14
N ALA A 25 -7.41 2.76 -1.04
CA ALA A 25 -7.23 3.53 -2.27
C ALA A 25 -8.44 3.45 -3.20
N LYS A 26 -9.04 2.26 -3.36
CA LYS A 26 -10.28 2.07 -4.13
C LYS A 26 -11.44 2.88 -3.53
N GLN A 27 -11.54 2.92 -2.20
CA GLN A 27 -12.63 3.59 -1.50
C GLN A 27 -12.49 5.11 -1.47
N LEU A 28 -11.25 5.62 -1.37
CA LEU A 28 -10.97 7.05 -1.38
C LEU A 28 -11.03 7.69 -2.77
N GLY A 29 -10.91 6.91 -3.84
CA GLY A 29 -11.01 7.35 -5.25
C GLY A 29 -9.93 8.36 -5.70
N GLY A 30 -9.21 8.11 -6.79
CA GLY A 30 -8.20 9.06 -7.27
C GLY A 30 -6.94 9.19 -6.38
N VAL A 31 -6.68 8.19 -5.53
CA VAL A 31 -5.39 7.98 -4.86
C VAL A 31 -4.91 6.55 -5.12
N THR A 32 -3.60 6.37 -5.24
CA THR A 32 -3.01 5.06 -5.45
C THR A 32 -2.69 4.37 -4.12
N ARG A 33 -2.51 3.04 -4.14
CA ARG A 33 -2.04 2.26 -2.98
C ARG A 33 -0.79 2.89 -2.35
N ASN A 34 0.17 3.32 -3.17
CA ASN A 34 1.41 3.91 -2.69
C ASN A 34 1.20 5.27 -2.05
N ALA A 35 0.26 6.08 -2.56
CA ALA A 35 -0.11 7.34 -1.93
C ALA A 35 -0.72 7.13 -0.53
N VAL A 36 -1.55 6.10 -0.37
CA VAL A 36 -2.13 5.69 0.93
C VAL A 36 -1.03 5.25 1.89
N ILE A 37 -0.12 4.37 1.47
CA ILE A 37 1.02 3.92 2.30
C ILE A 37 1.88 5.11 2.75
N GLY A 38 2.21 6.00 1.81
CA GLY A 38 3.00 7.20 2.10
C GLY A 38 2.30 8.13 3.09
N LYS A 39 0.97 8.26 3.01
CA LYS A 39 0.20 9.07 3.96
C LYS A 39 0.11 8.41 5.34
N VAL A 40 -0.14 7.11 5.43
CA VAL A 40 -0.14 6.33 6.68
C VAL A 40 1.20 6.50 7.41
N HIS A 41 2.33 6.35 6.69
CA HIS A 41 3.67 6.54 7.25
C HIS A 41 3.87 7.97 7.76
N ARG A 42 3.46 8.99 6.99
CA ARG A 42 3.55 10.40 7.41
C ARG A 42 2.66 10.72 8.62
N LEU A 43 1.56 10.01 8.79
CA LEU A 43 0.64 10.14 9.93
C LEU A 43 1.09 9.33 11.16
N GLY A 44 2.19 8.57 11.06
CA GLY A 44 2.67 7.73 12.17
C GLY A 44 1.75 6.56 12.50
N LEU A 45 0.85 6.17 11.59
CA LEU A 45 -0.11 5.06 11.80
C LEU A 45 0.53 3.67 11.64
N SER A 46 1.84 3.57 11.86
CA SER A 46 2.69 2.38 11.69
C SER A 46 2.45 1.36 12.80
N GLY A 47 1.21 0.86 12.92
CA GLY A 47 0.80 -0.16 13.90
C GLY A 47 0.40 -1.50 13.29
N ARG A 48 0.28 -1.56 11.96
CA ARG A 48 0.17 -2.83 11.23
C ARG A 48 1.52 -3.13 10.62
N ALA A 49 2.23 -4.05 11.25
CA ALA A 49 3.42 -4.68 10.70
C ALA A 49 3.20 -4.91 9.19
N ALA A 50 4.12 -4.38 8.39
CA ALA A 50 4.06 -4.40 6.94
C ALA A 50 3.61 -5.78 6.44
N PRO A 51 2.67 -5.89 5.49
CA PRO A 51 2.62 -7.10 4.68
C PRO A 51 3.97 -7.16 4.00
N SER A 52 4.74 -8.15 4.43
CA SER A 52 6.07 -8.50 4.00
C SER A 52 6.23 -8.20 2.53
N GLN A 53 7.35 -7.54 2.22
CA GLN A 53 7.97 -7.47 0.89
C GLN A 53 7.36 -8.52 -0.05
N PRO A 54 6.74 -8.16 -1.20
CA PRO A 54 6.53 -9.18 -2.21
C PRO A 54 7.93 -9.71 -2.50
N SER A 55 8.19 -10.95 -2.06
CA SER A 55 9.36 -11.69 -2.44
C SER A 55 9.29 -11.71 -3.95
N ARG A 56 9.99 -10.78 -4.61
CA ARG A 56 10.15 -10.79 -6.05
C ARG A 56 10.77 -12.16 -6.28
N PRO A 57 10.09 -13.12 -6.94
CA PRO A 57 10.82 -14.28 -7.41
C PRO A 57 11.91 -13.68 -8.30
N VAL A 58 13.16 -13.82 -7.85
CA VAL A 58 14.32 -13.50 -8.68
C VAL A 58 14.18 -14.41 -9.87
N TYR A 59 13.58 -13.92 -10.95
CA TYR A 59 13.55 -14.62 -12.21
C TYR A 59 15.01 -14.70 -12.66
N ARG A 60 15.67 -15.81 -12.30
CA ARG A 60 16.88 -16.25 -12.95
C ARG A 60 16.44 -16.83 -14.28
N PRO A 61 16.68 -16.19 -15.43
CA PRO A 61 16.54 -16.89 -16.69
C PRO A 61 17.55 -18.05 -16.67
N GLN A 62 17.08 -19.28 -16.51
CA GLN A 62 17.89 -20.45 -16.84
C GLN A 62 18.12 -20.38 -18.35
N ARG A 63 19.34 -20.02 -18.74
CA ARG A 63 19.81 -20.16 -20.12
C ARG A 63 19.77 -21.67 -20.44
N PRO A 64 19.01 -22.12 -21.45
CA PRO A 64 19.17 -23.49 -21.92
C PRO A 64 20.57 -23.61 -22.54
N ARG A 65 21.34 -24.61 -22.09
CA ARG A 65 22.60 -24.99 -22.72
C ARG A 65 22.24 -25.85 -23.94
N PRO A 66 22.62 -25.48 -25.17
CA PRO A 66 22.45 -26.35 -26.32
C PRO A 66 23.47 -27.50 -26.26
N ALA A 67 23.03 -28.70 -26.66
CA ALA A 67 23.86 -29.81 -27.12
C ALA A 67 23.54 -30.05 -28.60
#